data_AF-A0A7J4EQR5-F1
#
_entry.id   AF-A0A7J4EQR5-F1
#
_cell.length_a   1.000
_cell.length_b   1.000
_cell.length_c   1.000
_cell.angle_alpha   90.00
_cell.angle_beta   90.00
_cell.angle_gamma   90.00
#
_symmetry.space_group_name_H-M   'P 1'
#
loop_
_entity.id
_entity.type
_entity.pdbx_description
1 polymer ?
#
loop_
_entity_poly.entity_id
_entity_poly.type
_entity_poly.pdbx_seq_one_letter_code
_entity_poly.pdbx_strand_id
1 'polypeptide(L)'
;MLVHLIEDYYKGDLEKAVSKALPQLDGVYALAVTDGEEIVIARDMIGVKQLYVGENEKFASERKALGKLEWMVRDVYPSCI
;
A
#
# COMPACT_ATOMS: atom_id res chain seq x y z
N MET A 1 -6.80 12.41 7.72
CA MET A 1 -7.36 12.70 6.38
C MET A 1 -7.39 11.45 5.52
N LEU A 2 -6.25 10.84 5.18
CA LEU A 2 -6.21 9.58 4.40
C LEU A 2 -6.85 8.38 5.13
N VAL A 3 -6.54 8.20 6.42
CA VAL A 3 -7.13 7.11 7.22
C VAL A 3 -8.65 7.22 7.25
N HIS A 4 -9.20 8.41 7.51
CA HIS A 4 -10.66 8.63 7.49
C HIS A 4 -11.31 8.30 6.15
N LEU A 5 -10.65 8.63 5.03
CA LEU A 5 -11.16 8.28 3.71
C LEU A 5 -11.24 6.75 3.51
N ILE A 6 -10.25 6.01 4.01
CA ILE A 6 -10.26 4.54 3.95
C ILE A 6 -11.32 3.99 4.91
N GLU A 7 -11.45 4.55 6.12
CA GLU A 7 -12.47 4.18 7.11
C GLU A 7 -13.89 4.35 6.54
N ASP A 8 -14.16 5.40 5.77
CA ASP A 8 -15.47 5.64 5.14
C ASP A 8 -15.88 4.50 4.18
N TYR A 9 -14.91 3.82 3.56
CA TYR A 9 -15.15 2.66 2.68
C TYR A 9 -15.00 1.32 3.38
N TYR A 10 -14.47 1.28 4.60
CA TYR A 10 -14.15 0.05 5.31
C TYR A 10 -15.41 -0.66 5.83
N LYS A 11 -15.61 -1.89 5.37
CA LYS A 11 -16.74 -2.75 5.75
C LYS A 11 -16.30 -4.21 6.01
N GLY A 12 -15.11 -4.38 6.58
CA GLY A 12 -14.49 -5.70 6.81
C GLY A 12 -13.76 -6.27 5.60
N ASP A 13 -13.37 -5.42 4.65
CA ASP A 13 -12.59 -5.77 3.46
C ASP A 13 -11.64 -4.59 3.21
N LEU A 14 -10.39 -4.74 3.67
CA LEU A 14 -9.42 -3.64 3.68
C LEU A 14 -8.94 -3.33 2.27
N GLU A 15 -8.65 -4.37 1.47
CA GLU A 15 -8.22 -4.22 0.07
C GLU A 15 -9.24 -3.39 -0.73
N LYS A 16 -10.52 -3.72 -0.61
CA LYS A 16 -11.59 -3.00 -1.32
C LYS A 16 -11.78 -1.58 -0.80
N ALA A 17 -11.60 -1.35 0.50
CA ALA A 17 -11.67 -0.01 1.08
C ALA A 17 -10.55 0.88 0.52
N VAL A 18 -9.32 0.36 0.51
CA VAL A 18 -8.16 1.05 -0.07
C VAL A 18 -8.39 1.28 -1.56
N SER A 19 -8.77 0.27 -2.33
CA SER A 19 -9.03 0.37 -3.79
C SER A 19 -10.06 1.45 -4.16
N LYS A 20 -11.07 1.68 -3.31
CA LYS A 20 -12.04 2.78 -3.49
C LYS A 20 -11.53 4.16 -3.06
N ALA A 21 -10.65 4.20 -2.06
CA ALA A 21 -10.07 5.44 -1.56
C ALA A 21 -9.00 6.00 -2.51
N LEU A 22 -8.14 5.13 -3.08
CA LEU A 22 -7.00 5.55 -3.90
C LEU A 22 -7.37 6.48 -5.08
N PRO A 23 -8.45 6.25 -5.86
CA PRO A 23 -8.84 7.12 -6.97
C PRO A 23 -9.26 8.54 -6.57
N GLN A 24 -9.51 8.78 -5.27
CA GLN A 24 -9.86 10.12 -4.75
C GLN A 24 -8.62 10.88 -4.25
N LEU A 25 -7.45 10.26 -4.31
CA LEU A 25 -6.19 10.87 -3.87
C LEU A 25 -5.44 11.44 -5.08
N ASP A 26 -5.43 12.76 -5.17
CA ASP A 26 -4.54 13.47 -6.09
C ASP A 26 -3.17 13.68 -5.43
N GLY A 27 -2.14 13.04 -5.98
CA GLY A 27 -0.76 13.29 -5.58
C GLY A 27 0.13 12.06 -5.59
N VAL A 28 1.31 12.23 -4.98
CA VAL A 28 2.33 11.20 -4.85
C VAL A 28 2.24 10.58 -3.46
N TYR A 29 2.07 9.26 -3.38
CA TYR A 29 1.92 8.55 -2.11
C TYR A 29 2.46 7.13 -2.18
N ALA A 30 2.93 6.65 -1.03
CA ALA A 30 3.28 5.28 -0.76
C ALA A 30 2.80 4.98 0.67
N LEU A 31 1.93 4.00 0.84
CA LEU A 31 1.25 3.71 2.10
C LEU A 31 1.17 2.20 2.34
N ALA A 32 1.17 1.84 3.61
CA ALA A 32 0.84 0.51 4.11
C ALA A 32 -0.23 0.67 5.19
N VAL A 33 -1.32 -0.07 5.06
CA VAL A 33 -2.48 0.01 5.97
C VAL A 33 -2.81 -1.41 6.42
N THR A 34 -3.19 -1.55 7.69
CA THR A 34 -3.56 -2.82 8.28
C THR A 34 -4.75 -2.64 9.21
N ASP A 35 -5.61 -3.65 9.24
CA ASP A 35 -6.70 -3.83 10.19
C ASP A 35 -6.35 -4.82 11.31
N GLY A 36 -5.14 -5.39 11.27
CA GLY A 36 -4.66 -6.43 12.19
C GLY A 36 -4.80 -7.87 11.66
N GLU A 37 -5.55 -8.08 10.58
CA GLU A 37 -5.67 -9.39 9.91
C GLU A 37 -4.89 -9.43 8.60
N GLU A 38 -4.89 -8.33 7.84
CA GLU A 38 -4.14 -8.19 6.60
C GLU A 38 -3.36 -6.87 6.52
N ILE A 39 -2.39 -6.81 5.61
CA ILE A 39 -1.62 -5.59 5.30
C ILE A 39 -1.78 -5.29 3.82
N VAL A 40 -2.38 -4.15 3.52
CA VAL A 40 -2.54 -3.64 2.15
C VAL A 40 -1.49 -2.58 1.90
N ILE A 41 -0.71 -2.78 0.84
CA ILE A 41 0.36 -1.87 0.42
C ILE A 41 -0.04 -1.23 -0.92
N ALA A 42 -0.01 0.10 -0.99
CA ALA A 42 -0.40 0.84 -2.18
C ALA A 42 0.52 2.03 -2.47
N ARG A 43 0.60 2.39 -3.75
CA ARG A 43 1.39 3.52 -4.28
C ARG A 43 0.62 4.26 -5.38
N ASP A 44 1.00 5.50 -5.63
CA ASP A 44 0.46 6.26 -6.76
C ASP A 44 0.85 5.61 -8.11
N MET A 45 0.05 5.87 -9.16
CA MET A 45 0.27 5.30 -10.50
C MET A 45 1.64 5.63 -11.09
N ILE A 46 2.18 6.81 -10.78
CA ILE A 46 3.48 7.24 -11.30
C ILE A 46 4.61 6.53 -10.53
N GLY A 47 4.39 6.19 -9.27
CA GLY A 47 5.35 5.48 -8.42
C GLY A 47 6.55 6.34 -8.06
N VAL A 48 6.36 7.65 -7.90
CA VAL A 48 7.46 8.58 -7.60
C VAL A 48 8.09 8.27 -6.23
N LYS A 49 7.28 7.82 -5.26
CA LYS A 49 7.79 7.36 -3.96
C LYS A 49 8.08 5.86 -4.02
N GLN A 50 9.33 5.51 -3.75
CA GLN A 50 9.74 4.11 -3.68
C GLN A 50 9.20 3.45 -2.43
N LEU A 51 8.73 2.22 -2.60
CA LEU A 51 8.29 1.35 -1.53
C LEU A 51 8.75 -0.06 -1.86
N TYR A 52 9.52 -0.62 -0.96
CA TYR A 52 10.10 -1.94 -1.09
C TYR A 52 9.38 -2.87 -0.13
N VAL A 53 9.04 -4.07 -0.60
CA VAL A 53 8.43 -5.13 0.20
C VAL A 53 9.43 -6.28 0.25
N GLY A 54 9.74 -6.75 1.45
CA GLY A 54 10.57 -7.92 1.70
C GLY A 54 9.80 -9.02 2.40
N GLU A 55 10.50 -10.10 2.70
CA GLU A 55 9.92 -11.24 3.39
C GLU A 55 9.43 -10.89 4.81
N ASN A 56 8.48 -11.69 5.31
CA ASN A 56 7.86 -11.55 6.63
C ASN A 56 7.20 -10.18 6.85
N GLU A 57 6.41 -9.72 5.85
CA GLU A 57 5.54 -8.54 5.99
C GLU A 57 6.32 -7.24 6.24
N LYS A 58 7.60 -7.21 5.88
CA LYS A 58 8.45 -6.02 6.02
C LYS A 58 8.31 -5.13 4.81
N PHE A 59 8.19 -3.84 5.04
CA PHE A 59 8.24 -2.82 3.99
C PHE A 59 9.11 -1.65 4.41
N ALA A 60 9.73 -0.97 3.43
CA ALA A 60 10.54 0.21 3.69
C ALA A 60 10.55 1.17 2.51
N SER A 61 10.76 2.46 2.79
CA SER A 61 10.94 3.48 1.75
C SER A 61 12.37 3.50 1.14
N GLU A 62 13.31 2.77 1.74
CA GLU A 62 14.71 2.66 1.27
C GLU A 62 15.18 1.20 1.33
N ARG A 63 15.87 0.72 0.28
CA ARG A 63 16.34 -0.69 0.17
C ARG A 63 17.22 -1.11 1.34
N LYS A 64 18.11 -0.21 1.78
CA LYS A 64 19.06 -0.47 2.87
C LYS A 64 18.37 -0.79 4.19
N ALA A 65 17.13 -0.37 4.39
CA ALA A 65 16.36 -0.65 5.60
C ALA A 65 15.79 -2.08 5.64
N LEU A 66 15.69 -2.77 4.49
CA LEU A 66 15.18 -4.15 4.41
C LEU A 66 16.23 -5.25 4.62
N GLY A 67 17.52 -4.90 4.65
CA GLY A 67 18.61 -5.87 4.79
C GLY A 67 18.78 -6.77 3.55
N LYS A 68 19.47 -7.90 3.71
CA LYS A 68 19.64 -8.93 2.67
C LYS A 68 18.43 -9.87 2.70
N LEU A 69 17.32 -9.54 2.05
CA LEU A 69 16.19 -10.46 1.87
C LEU A 69 15.74 -10.45 0.41
N GLU A 70 15.37 -11.64 -0.08
CA GLU A 70 14.95 -11.89 -1.47
C GLU A 70 13.56 -11.30 -1.77
N TRP A 71 13.34 -10.98 -3.05
CA TRP A 71 12.36 -10.00 -3.50
C TRP A 71 11.16 -10.68 -4.16
N MET A 72 9.96 -10.52 -3.60
CA MET A 72 8.70 -10.70 -4.33
C MET A 72 7.81 -9.49 -4.07
N VAL A 73 7.90 -8.50 -4.95
CA VAL A 73 7.01 -7.34 -4.93
C VAL A 73 5.74 -7.73 -5.67
N ARG A 74 4.61 -7.83 -4.96
CA ARG A 74 3.29 -7.75 -5.60
C ARG A 74 2.89 -6.27 -5.61
N ASP A 75 3.16 -5.59 -6.73
CA ASP A 75 2.61 -4.25 -6.95
C ASP A 75 1.10 -4.40 -7.18
N VAL A 76 0.28 -3.85 -6.28
CA VAL A 76 -1.15 -3.63 -6.54
C VAL A 76 -1.28 -2.27 -7.21
N TYR A 77 -1.37 -2.27 -8.54
CA TYR A 77 -1.69 -1.07 -9.31
C TYR A 77 -3.21 -0.82 -9.23
N PRO A 78 -3.66 0.45 -9.18
CA PRO A 78 -5.09 0.78 -9.28
C PRO A 78 -5.73 0.27 -10.59
N SER A 79 -4.91 -0.01 -11.61
CA SER A 79 -5.33 -0.51 -12.91
C SER A 79 -5.27 -2.04 -13.06
N CYS A 80 -4.97 -2.78 -11.99
CA CYS A 80 -4.95 -4.25 -12.00
C CYS A 80 -6.10 -4.81 -11.15
N ILE A 81 -7.34 -4.49 -11.56
CA ILE A 81 -8.57 -5.22 -11.23
C ILE A 81 -9.37 -5.36 -12.53
#